data_AF-A0A495MJ28-F1
#
_entry.id   AF-A0A495MJ28-F1
#
_cell.length_a   1.000
_cell.length_b   1.000
_cell.length_c   1.000
_cell.angle_alpha   90.00
_cell.angle_beta   90.00
_cell.angle_gamma   90.00
#
_symmetry.space_group_name_H-M   'P 1'
#
loop_
_entity.id
_entity.type
_entity.pdbx_description
1 polymer ?
#
loop_
_entity_poly.entity_id
_entity_poly.type
_entity_poly.pdbx_seq_one_letter_code
_entity_poly.pdbx_strand_id
1 'polypeptide(L)'
;MATQQHNARLNQKRAEREKKDSEDSPSEKREVVMHGAKLKCEYAQQLGELKVTSNELMLQDKLWATQGDGNNMVNLQFKGTCGHPKWPAQNMQPPPCMSVIKLSPWENLGTSIVQEQKVLVKESTITCNPDFNTAVASPIPNVESIAIKAAPLIINAYFAKFNLTTARNVTTLDLTKVEERGLSYGVALVIETVGLEGKKLKVKIKSGVRKVLSDVDAAISFIDLKDIDAVTNPANYKNVTAKEEFEVEVGKLASDASLSNKDSFKDKAVLKLMLNQKPDNLSFDLAKLIANDTSKEALVYVEINCSEPDVEYMGIDNGSGTKNAFLKEEGKYFKIKNKEQVWLTTARGEMEKGVTEATHCNTIINDYHQVNREHKPSGCATITNAWCASFIGWCLTQNNFSAQCDPGAYTYGHINTRYRNKRVVRDGKTVTLPDHFDDPVWAKNTDANKLALGSICVVNNRKHVTFAVAKNKEGTHLFGLGGNQGDAVKISAYSARVSSVYPIEYTINEEDYELPIYYRELTSESVT
;
A
#
# COMPACT_ATOMS: atom_id res chain seq x y z
N MET A 1 -22.26 17.89 -52.35
CA MET A 1 -21.60 18.83 -51.41
C MET A 1 -20.60 18.18 -50.46
N ALA A 2 -20.85 16.97 -49.92
CA ALA A 2 -19.93 16.30 -48.99
C ALA A 2 -18.52 15.98 -49.54
N THR A 3 -18.39 15.67 -50.84
CA THR A 3 -17.12 15.30 -51.48
C THR A 3 -16.17 16.50 -51.67
N GLN A 4 -16.70 17.71 -51.89
CA GLN A 4 -15.87 18.92 -52.03
C GLN A 4 -15.30 19.38 -50.68
N GLN A 5 -16.07 19.27 -49.59
CA GLN A 5 -15.58 19.58 -48.25
C GLN A 5 -14.51 18.57 -47.77
N HIS A 6 -14.66 17.29 -48.12
CA HIS A 6 -13.64 16.28 -47.80
C HIS A 6 -12.32 16.53 -48.54
N ASN A 7 -12.38 16.84 -49.84
CA ASN A 7 -11.19 17.17 -50.63
C ASN A 7 -10.52 18.48 -50.19
N ALA A 8 -11.30 19.49 -49.81
CA ALA A 8 -10.77 20.74 -49.25
C ALA A 8 -10.00 20.48 -47.94
N ARG A 9 -10.55 19.65 -47.04
CA ARG A 9 -9.92 19.29 -45.76
C ARG A 9 -8.65 18.45 -45.94
N LEU A 10 -8.63 17.57 -46.95
CA LEU A 10 -7.42 16.80 -47.31
C LEU A 10 -6.32 17.70 -47.87
N ASN A 11 -6.65 18.64 -48.75
CA ASN A 11 -5.68 19.60 -49.29
C ASN A 11 -5.14 20.53 -48.20
N GLN A 12 -5.98 20.94 -47.25
CA GLN A 12 -5.57 21.73 -46.10
C GLN A 12 -4.58 20.97 -45.20
N LYS A 13 -4.87 19.69 -44.92
CA LYS A 13 -3.93 18.82 -44.17
C LYS A 13 -2.63 18.55 -44.92
N ARG A 14 -2.65 18.44 -46.26
CA ARG A 14 -1.45 18.30 -47.08
C ARG A 14 -0.60 19.58 -47.04
N ALA A 15 -1.24 20.74 -47.18
CA ALA A 15 -0.56 22.04 -47.07
C ALA A 15 0.00 22.28 -45.67
N GLU A 16 -0.71 21.90 -44.60
CA GLU A 16 -0.20 21.96 -43.22
C GLU A 16 1.00 21.03 -43.00
N ARG A 17 0.98 19.84 -43.61
CA ARG A 17 2.10 18.88 -43.56
C ARG A 17 3.30 19.36 -44.36
N GLU A 18 3.11 19.87 -45.57
CA GLU A 18 4.17 20.50 -46.38
C GLU A 18 4.77 21.71 -45.67
N LYS A 19 3.94 22.51 -44.98
CA LYS A 19 4.41 23.65 -44.19
C LYS A 19 5.22 23.21 -42.97
N LYS A 20 4.76 22.21 -42.22
CA LYS A 20 5.54 21.59 -41.13
C LYS A 20 6.85 20.97 -41.62
N ASP A 21 6.80 20.21 -42.71
CA ASP A 21 8.00 19.59 -43.29
C ASP A 21 8.99 20.66 -43.82
N SER A 22 8.49 21.82 -44.25
CA SER A 22 9.32 22.97 -44.64
C SER A 22 9.89 23.76 -43.45
N GLU A 23 9.19 23.76 -42.31
CA GLU A 23 9.62 24.40 -41.05
C GLU A 23 10.59 23.52 -40.25
N ASP A 24 10.43 22.18 -40.32
CA ASP A 24 11.29 21.16 -39.66
C ASP A 24 12.48 20.71 -40.53
N SER A 25 12.57 21.18 -41.77
CA SER A 25 13.76 20.95 -42.59
C SER A 25 14.97 21.66 -41.97
N PRO A 26 16.13 20.99 -41.82
CA PRO A 26 17.33 21.66 -41.32
C PRO A 26 17.59 22.94 -42.11
N SER A 27 17.68 24.07 -41.41
CA SER A 27 18.00 25.38 -42.02
C SER A 27 19.36 25.34 -42.72
N GLU A 28 20.25 24.47 -42.25
CA GLU A 28 21.52 24.13 -42.87
C GLU A 28 21.36 22.93 -43.81
N LYS A 29 21.36 23.20 -45.13
CA LYS A 29 21.28 22.17 -46.18
C LYS A 29 22.65 21.68 -46.66
N ARG A 30 23.74 22.32 -46.21
CA ARG A 30 25.11 21.96 -46.58
C ARG A 30 25.58 20.75 -45.78
N GLU A 31 26.51 19.98 -46.36
CA GLU A 31 27.10 18.83 -45.67
C GLU A 31 27.94 19.31 -44.47
N VAL A 32 27.65 18.81 -43.28
CA VAL A 32 28.39 19.15 -42.05
C VAL A 32 29.66 18.30 -41.93
N VAL A 33 30.72 18.89 -41.37
CA VAL A 33 31.99 18.18 -41.15
C VAL A 33 31.92 17.40 -39.84
N MET A 34 32.24 16.11 -39.90
CA MET A 34 32.25 15.22 -38.75
C MET A 34 33.65 14.87 -38.30
N HIS A 35 33.76 14.37 -37.07
CA HIS A 35 34.98 13.77 -36.54
C HIS A 35 35.57 12.71 -37.50
N GLY A 36 36.88 12.81 -37.76
CA GLY A 36 37.61 11.96 -38.70
C GLY A 36 37.65 12.48 -40.14
N ALA A 37 37.14 13.70 -40.41
CA ALA A 37 37.25 14.32 -41.72
C ALA A 37 38.71 14.48 -42.16
N LYS A 38 38.97 14.32 -43.46
CA LYS A 38 40.32 14.39 -44.03
C LYS A 38 40.53 15.71 -44.76
N LEU A 39 41.62 16.40 -44.45
CA LEU A 39 41.99 17.67 -45.07
C LEU A 39 43.25 17.53 -45.91
N LYS A 40 43.28 18.19 -47.06
CA LYS A 40 44.46 18.27 -47.92
C LYS A 40 45.15 19.61 -47.69
N CYS A 41 46.44 19.56 -47.33
CA CYS A 41 47.33 20.71 -47.37
C CYS A 41 48.26 20.56 -48.58
N GLU A 42 48.40 21.60 -49.40
CA GLU A 42 49.22 21.56 -50.63
C GLU A 42 50.71 21.34 -50.34
N TYR A 43 51.16 21.71 -49.15
CA TYR A 43 52.56 21.63 -48.71
C TYR A 43 52.84 20.45 -47.76
N ALA A 44 51.80 19.70 -47.36
CA ALA A 44 51.98 18.51 -46.52
C ALA A 44 52.04 17.25 -47.38
N GLN A 45 52.87 16.29 -46.98
CA GLN A 45 53.02 15.01 -47.69
C GLN A 45 51.80 14.09 -47.51
N GLN A 46 51.05 14.25 -46.43
CA GLN A 46 49.91 13.39 -46.08
C GLN A 46 48.66 14.24 -45.80
N LEU A 47 47.49 13.62 -45.96
CA LEU A 47 46.22 14.20 -45.53
C LEU A 47 46.22 14.39 -44.02
N GLY A 48 45.74 15.54 -43.55
CA GLY A 48 45.47 15.79 -42.15
C GLY A 48 44.15 15.16 -41.73
N GLU A 49 44.08 14.70 -40.48
CA GLU A 49 42.86 14.16 -39.89
C GLU A 49 42.29 15.15 -38.87
N LEU A 50 40.98 15.42 -38.99
CA LEU A 50 40.24 16.30 -38.10
C LEU A 50 39.72 15.53 -36.87
N LYS A 51 40.27 15.84 -35.71
CA LYS A 51 39.80 15.36 -34.42
C LYS A 51 38.93 16.43 -33.76
N VAL A 52 37.64 16.15 -33.60
CA VAL A 52 36.72 17.05 -32.90
C VAL A 52 36.92 16.96 -31.39
N THR A 53 37.18 18.08 -30.74
CA THR A 53 37.31 18.23 -29.28
C THR A 53 36.57 19.44 -28.74
N SER A 54 35.91 20.22 -29.60
CA SER A 54 35.22 21.45 -29.25
C SER A 54 33.91 21.24 -28.47
N ASN A 55 33.33 20.04 -28.55
CA ASN A 55 32.04 19.68 -27.98
C ASN A 55 31.97 18.19 -27.63
N GLU A 56 30.94 17.82 -26.88
CA GLU A 56 30.64 16.44 -26.46
C GLU A 56 29.29 15.92 -26.99
N LEU A 57 28.56 16.73 -27.76
CA LEU A 57 27.24 16.38 -28.28
C LEU A 57 27.35 15.52 -29.54
N MET A 58 26.88 14.28 -29.44
CA MET A 58 26.75 13.39 -30.59
C MET A 58 25.44 13.64 -31.32
N LEU A 59 25.53 14.05 -32.58
CA LEU A 59 24.40 14.19 -33.50
C LEU A 59 24.50 13.08 -34.53
N GLN A 60 23.51 12.19 -34.56
CA GLN A 60 23.54 10.95 -35.38
C GLN A 60 24.80 10.10 -35.09
N ASP A 61 25.09 9.88 -33.81
CA ASP A 61 26.21 9.05 -33.32
C ASP A 61 27.62 9.54 -33.72
N LYS A 62 27.74 10.79 -34.17
CA LYS A 62 29.01 11.42 -34.54
C LYS A 62 29.13 12.81 -33.92
N LEU A 63 30.35 13.17 -33.51
CA LEU A 63 30.67 14.54 -33.14
C LEU A 63 30.78 15.39 -34.41
N TRP A 64 30.07 16.51 -34.41
CA TRP A 64 30.15 17.52 -35.48
C TRP A 64 31.27 18.49 -35.14
N ALA A 65 32.10 18.82 -36.13
CA ALA A 65 33.16 19.80 -35.94
C ALA A 65 32.58 21.21 -35.86
N THR A 66 33.20 22.06 -35.06
CA THR A 66 32.82 23.47 -34.90
C THR A 66 33.99 24.39 -35.17
N GLN A 67 33.73 25.70 -35.15
CA GLN A 67 34.78 26.72 -35.20
C GLN A 67 35.87 26.56 -34.12
N GLY A 68 35.62 25.81 -33.04
CA GLY A 68 36.61 25.50 -31.99
C GLY A 68 37.66 24.45 -32.40
N ASP A 69 37.42 23.70 -33.48
CA ASP A 69 38.31 22.60 -33.91
C ASP A 69 39.39 23.09 -34.90
N GLY A 70 40.12 24.15 -34.53
CA GLY A 70 41.00 24.90 -35.44
C GLY A 70 42.49 24.91 -35.07
N ASN A 71 42.98 24.05 -34.17
CA ASN A 71 44.42 23.98 -33.84
C ASN A 71 45.10 22.73 -34.39
N ASN A 72 46.37 22.87 -34.77
CA ASN A 72 47.15 21.81 -35.41
C ASN A 72 47.87 20.87 -34.41
N MET A 73 47.83 21.16 -33.10
CA MET A 73 48.37 20.23 -32.09
C MET A 73 47.39 19.10 -31.75
N VAL A 74 46.09 19.41 -31.77
CA VAL A 74 45.04 18.49 -31.30
C VAL A 74 44.01 18.22 -32.40
N ASN A 75 43.47 19.25 -33.05
CA ASN A 75 42.33 19.09 -33.95
C ASN A 75 42.74 18.73 -35.37
N LEU A 76 43.83 19.28 -35.90
CA LEU A 76 44.23 19.09 -37.30
C LEU A 76 45.65 18.53 -37.38
N GLN A 77 45.80 17.21 -37.38
CA GLN A 77 47.12 16.58 -37.31
C GLN A 77 47.63 16.22 -38.72
N PHE A 78 48.45 17.10 -39.31
CA PHE A 78 49.18 16.80 -40.56
C PHE A 78 50.50 16.09 -40.26
N LYS A 79 50.59 14.81 -40.61
CA LYS A 79 51.81 13.99 -40.42
C LYS A 79 52.84 14.28 -41.52
N GLY A 80 54.13 14.12 -41.21
CA GLY A 80 55.25 14.32 -42.13
C GLY A 80 55.87 15.73 -42.08
N THR A 81 56.71 16.05 -43.07
CA THR A 81 57.41 17.35 -43.17
C THR A 81 56.60 18.38 -43.97
N CYS A 82 56.72 19.66 -43.59
CA CYS A 82 56.08 20.80 -44.25
C CYS A 82 56.96 21.34 -45.37
N GLY A 83 56.55 21.14 -46.62
CA GLY A 83 57.27 21.57 -47.83
C GLY A 83 57.05 23.03 -48.23
N HIS A 84 56.66 23.91 -47.30
CA HIS A 84 56.38 25.30 -47.65
C HIS A 84 57.66 26.03 -48.14
N PRO A 85 57.61 26.82 -49.24
CA PRO A 85 58.79 27.51 -49.81
C PRO A 85 59.53 28.45 -48.85
N LYS A 86 58.89 28.84 -47.74
CA LYS A 86 59.48 29.64 -46.65
C LYS A 86 60.67 28.96 -45.99
N TRP A 87 60.66 27.63 -45.80
CA TRP A 87 61.73 26.95 -45.05
C TRP A 87 63.06 26.91 -45.80
N PRO A 88 63.09 26.54 -47.10
CA PRO A 88 64.30 26.67 -47.92
C PRO A 88 64.81 28.12 -47.98
N ALA A 89 63.91 29.11 -48.09
CA ALA A 89 64.27 30.53 -48.12
C ALA A 89 64.92 31.03 -46.81
N GLN A 90 64.74 30.30 -45.70
CA GLN A 90 65.34 30.57 -44.39
C GLN A 90 66.58 29.69 -44.10
N ASN A 91 67.11 28.96 -45.10
CA ASN A 91 68.18 27.96 -44.93
C ASN A 91 67.84 26.87 -43.90
N MET A 92 66.56 26.52 -43.77
CA MET A 92 66.08 25.48 -42.85
C MET A 92 65.66 24.21 -43.60
N GLN A 93 65.97 23.05 -43.03
CA GLN A 93 65.40 21.78 -43.49
C GLN A 93 63.89 21.76 -43.21
N PRO A 94 63.06 21.15 -44.08
CA PRO A 94 61.61 21.08 -43.91
C PRO A 94 61.23 20.53 -42.52
N PRO A 95 60.63 21.35 -41.63
CA PRO A 95 60.27 20.92 -40.28
C PRO A 95 59.00 20.04 -40.30
N PRO A 96 58.71 19.28 -39.22
CA PRO A 96 57.45 18.54 -39.11
C PRO A 96 56.23 19.46 -39.21
N CYS A 97 55.22 19.12 -40.02
CA CYS A 97 53.99 19.89 -40.20
C CYS A 97 53.31 20.25 -38.86
N MET A 98 53.25 19.31 -37.92
CA MET A 98 52.68 19.53 -36.59
C MET A 98 53.35 20.67 -35.80
N SER A 99 54.63 20.95 -36.07
CA SER A 99 55.41 21.97 -35.37
C SER A 99 55.31 23.38 -35.97
N VAL A 100 54.80 23.52 -37.20
CA VAL A 100 54.89 24.79 -37.96
C VAL A 100 53.64 25.21 -38.73
N ILE A 101 52.52 24.52 -38.57
CA ILE A 101 51.24 24.92 -39.15
C ILE A 101 50.49 25.75 -38.10
N LYS A 102 50.60 27.07 -38.20
CA LYS A 102 49.79 28.02 -37.42
C LYS A 102 48.53 28.34 -38.23
N LEU A 103 47.37 27.92 -37.73
CA LEU A 103 46.11 28.01 -38.46
C LEU A 103 45.40 29.35 -38.19
N SER A 104 44.72 29.90 -39.21
CA SER A 104 43.75 30.98 -39.03
C SER A 104 42.46 30.46 -38.38
N PRO A 105 41.56 31.33 -37.93
CA PRO A 105 40.19 30.93 -37.67
C PRO A 105 39.55 30.31 -38.92
N TRP A 106 38.59 29.42 -38.70
CA TRP A 106 37.77 28.85 -39.77
C TRP A 106 36.92 29.93 -40.45
N GLU A 107 36.79 29.82 -41.76
CA GLU A 107 35.95 30.66 -42.60
C GLU A 107 34.81 29.83 -43.20
N ASN A 108 33.76 30.51 -43.68
CA ASN A 108 32.59 29.89 -44.31
C ASN A 108 31.91 28.82 -43.41
N LEU A 109 31.56 29.24 -42.19
CA LEU A 109 30.90 28.39 -41.19
C LEU A 109 29.44 28.10 -41.53
N GLY A 110 28.92 27.03 -40.93
CA GLY A 110 27.50 26.69 -40.95
C GLY A 110 26.63 27.68 -40.17
N THR A 111 25.31 27.55 -40.34
CA THR A 111 24.31 28.28 -39.55
C THR A 111 23.87 27.54 -38.30
N SER A 112 24.05 26.21 -38.25
CA SER A 112 23.75 25.40 -37.06
C SER A 112 24.72 25.66 -35.92
N ILE A 113 24.21 25.57 -34.70
CA ILE A 113 24.96 25.81 -33.46
C ILE A 113 24.96 24.53 -32.61
N VAL A 114 26.13 24.13 -32.13
CA VAL A 114 26.35 23.01 -31.20
C VAL A 114 27.13 23.55 -30.01
N GLN A 115 26.58 23.45 -28.80
CA GLN A 115 27.16 24.04 -27.56
C GLN A 115 27.67 25.48 -27.79
N GLU A 116 26.80 26.36 -28.30
CA GLU A 116 27.08 27.79 -28.59
C GLU A 116 28.11 28.05 -29.71
N GLN A 117 28.59 27.01 -30.39
CA GLN A 117 29.57 27.14 -31.48
C GLN A 117 28.96 26.82 -32.83
N LYS A 118 29.32 27.62 -33.85
CA LYS A 118 28.90 27.33 -35.23
C LYS A 118 29.61 26.10 -35.77
N VAL A 119 28.85 25.23 -36.43
CA VAL A 119 29.36 23.99 -37.04
C VAL A 119 30.20 24.29 -38.28
N LEU A 120 31.15 23.41 -38.59
CA LEU A 120 31.84 23.41 -39.88
C LEU A 120 30.97 22.73 -40.93
N VAL A 121 30.95 23.29 -42.12
CA VAL A 121 30.37 22.69 -43.33
C VAL A 121 31.48 22.29 -44.29
N LYS A 122 31.18 21.47 -45.29
CA LYS A 122 32.16 20.94 -46.24
C LYS A 122 32.91 22.04 -46.99
N GLU A 123 32.28 23.19 -47.19
CA GLU A 123 32.87 24.37 -47.81
C GLU A 123 33.67 25.26 -46.83
N SER A 124 33.73 24.90 -45.54
CA SER A 124 34.53 25.62 -44.55
C SER A 124 36.03 25.47 -44.85
N THR A 125 36.75 26.58 -44.79
CA THR A 125 38.17 26.66 -45.11
C THR A 125 38.97 27.16 -43.93
N ILE A 126 40.24 26.75 -43.85
CA ILE A 126 41.20 27.23 -42.85
C ILE A 126 42.54 27.43 -43.53
N THR A 127 43.20 28.56 -43.26
CA THR A 127 44.48 28.89 -43.88
C THR A 127 45.64 28.55 -42.95
N CYS A 128 46.76 28.12 -43.53
CA CYS A 128 47.98 27.83 -42.81
C CYS A 128 48.98 28.97 -43.00
N ASN A 129 49.36 29.60 -41.90
CA ASN A 129 50.52 30.46 -41.82
C ASN A 129 51.73 29.62 -41.34
N PRO A 130 52.77 29.44 -42.16
CA PRO A 130 53.91 28.60 -41.83
C PRO A 130 54.81 29.28 -40.79
N ASP A 131 54.48 29.15 -39.51
CA ASP A 131 55.22 29.66 -38.35
C ASP A 131 55.14 28.64 -37.21
N PHE A 132 56.09 28.70 -36.26
CA PHE A 132 56.09 27.80 -35.11
C PHE A 132 54.73 27.81 -34.39
N ASN A 133 54.18 26.63 -34.21
CA ASN A 133 52.83 26.44 -33.68
C ASN A 133 52.83 26.62 -32.16
N THR A 134 51.99 27.52 -31.66
CA THR A 134 51.78 27.78 -30.23
C THR A 134 50.32 27.57 -29.80
N ALA A 135 49.50 26.91 -30.62
CA ALA A 135 48.06 26.85 -30.42
C ALA A 135 47.64 25.73 -29.44
N VAL A 136 46.79 26.07 -28.48
CA VAL A 136 46.17 25.13 -27.53
C VAL A 136 44.72 24.82 -27.92
N ALA A 137 44.18 23.70 -27.43
CA ALA A 137 42.78 23.35 -27.61
C ALA A 137 41.85 24.37 -26.96
N SER A 138 40.79 24.75 -27.68
CA SER A 138 39.71 25.56 -27.10
C SER A 138 38.98 24.74 -26.03
N PRO A 139 38.67 25.33 -24.86
CA PRO A 139 37.85 24.65 -23.86
C PRO A 139 36.44 24.41 -24.40
N ILE A 140 35.82 23.31 -23.98
CA ILE A 140 34.41 23.01 -24.28
C ILE A 140 33.54 24.05 -23.54
N PRO A 141 32.63 24.76 -24.23
CA PRO A 141 31.72 25.70 -23.58
C PRO A 141 30.81 25.00 -22.57
N ASN A 142 30.67 25.57 -21.37
CA ASN A 142 29.75 25.06 -20.35
C ASN A 142 28.36 25.64 -20.60
N VAL A 143 27.40 24.81 -21.02
CA VAL A 143 26.03 25.21 -21.32
C VAL A 143 25.09 24.56 -20.31
N GLU A 144 24.10 25.29 -19.80
CA GLU A 144 23.09 24.75 -18.88
C GLU A 144 22.32 23.59 -19.54
N SER A 145 22.35 22.41 -18.91
CA SER A 145 21.57 21.25 -19.38
C SER A 145 20.09 21.44 -19.06
N ILE A 146 19.21 21.29 -20.05
CA ILE A 146 17.77 21.19 -19.81
C ILE A 146 17.48 19.82 -19.20
N ALA A 147 17.23 19.78 -17.90
CA ALA A 147 16.78 18.55 -17.23
C ALA A 147 15.36 18.21 -17.72
N ILE A 148 15.21 17.10 -18.44
CA ILE A 148 13.89 16.53 -18.71
C ILE A 148 13.38 15.99 -17.37
N LYS A 149 12.47 16.73 -16.74
CA LYS A 149 11.83 16.29 -15.50
C LYS A 149 10.93 15.10 -15.87
N ALA A 150 11.27 13.91 -15.36
CA ALA A 150 10.44 12.73 -15.58
C ALA A 150 9.00 12.99 -15.13
N ALA A 151 8.04 12.48 -15.89
CA ALA A 151 6.62 12.61 -15.56
C ALA A 151 6.37 12.00 -14.15
N PRO A 152 5.49 12.62 -13.33
CA PRO A 152 5.10 12.03 -12.06
C PRO A 152 4.46 10.65 -12.27
N LEU A 153 4.76 9.71 -11.38
CA LEU A 153 4.44 8.29 -11.57
C LEU A 153 3.73 7.70 -10.35
N ILE A 154 2.68 6.90 -10.59
CA ILE A 154 2.12 5.98 -9.60
C ILE A 154 2.61 4.57 -9.92
N ILE A 155 3.43 4.03 -9.03
CA ILE A 155 4.20 2.80 -9.25
C ILE A 155 3.40 1.57 -8.84
N ASN A 156 2.78 1.61 -7.67
CA ASN A 156 2.20 0.42 -7.06
C ASN A 156 1.13 0.78 -6.04
N ALA A 157 0.24 -0.16 -5.76
CA ALA A 157 -0.68 -0.10 -4.63
C ALA A 157 -0.87 -1.47 -3.99
N TYR A 158 -0.82 -1.54 -2.66
CA TYR A 158 -0.96 -2.77 -1.92
C TYR A 158 -1.56 -2.54 -0.52
N PHE A 159 -2.16 -3.59 0.03
CA PHE A 159 -2.61 -3.59 1.42
C PHE A 159 -1.48 -4.07 2.34
N ALA A 160 -1.41 -3.48 3.53
CA ALA A 160 -0.45 -3.78 4.55
C ALA A 160 -1.11 -3.88 5.92
N LYS A 161 -0.65 -4.81 6.75
CA LYS A 161 -0.82 -4.74 8.20
C LYS A 161 0.02 -3.57 8.71
N PHE A 162 -0.49 -2.83 9.70
CA PHE A 162 0.25 -1.75 10.34
C PHE A 162 0.36 -1.97 11.85
N ASN A 163 1.52 -1.67 12.42
CA ASN A 163 1.75 -1.68 13.86
C ASN A 163 2.40 -0.37 14.29
N LEU A 164 1.99 0.14 15.44
CA LEU A 164 2.63 1.29 16.09
C LEU A 164 3.41 0.80 17.30
N THR A 165 4.72 1.02 17.28
CA THR A 165 5.59 0.70 18.40
C THR A 165 6.12 1.99 19.00
N THR A 166 5.78 2.26 20.26
CA THR A 166 6.31 3.41 21.00
C THR A 166 7.32 2.93 22.04
N ALA A 167 8.57 3.36 21.88
CA ALA A 167 9.64 3.10 22.83
C ALA A 167 10.31 4.42 23.21
N ARG A 168 10.37 4.73 24.51
CA ARG A 168 11.02 5.96 25.04
C ARG A 168 10.55 7.25 24.33
N ASN A 169 9.24 7.40 24.13
CA ASN A 169 8.60 8.53 23.43
C ASN A 169 8.91 8.67 21.94
N VAL A 170 9.50 7.63 21.33
CA VAL A 170 9.70 7.55 19.88
C VAL A 170 8.71 6.54 19.32
N THR A 171 7.89 6.94 18.37
CA THR A 171 6.91 6.07 17.71
C THR A 171 7.43 5.65 16.35
N THR A 172 7.29 4.37 16.03
CA THR A 172 7.61 3.80 14.71
C THR A 172 6.35 3.19 14.13
N LEU A 173 6.06 3.46 12.85
CA LEU A 173 4.96 2.84 12.12
C LEU A 173 5.52 1.77 11.18
N ASP A 174 5.28 0.50 11.50
CA ASP A 174 5.70 -0.61 10.67
C ASP A 174 4.58 -1.03 9.73
N LEU A 175 4.88 -1.14 8.44
CA LEU A 175 3.95 -1.61 7.42
C LEU A 175 4.45 -2.93 6.83
N THR A 176 3.64 -3.99 6.94
CA THR A 176 3.95 -5.30 6.38
C THR A 176 2.91 -5.63 5.32
N LYS A 177 3.34 -5.76 4.05
CA LYS A 177 2.44 -6.12 2.94
C LYS A 177 1.69 -7.41 3.26
N VAL A 178 0.38 -7.42 2.99
CA VAL A 178 -0.50 -8.58 3.16
C VAL A 178 -1.38 -8.75 1.93
N GLU A 179 -1.67 -10.00 1.58
CA GLU A 179 -2.54 -10.35 0.46
C GLU A 179 -3.96 -10.68 0.93
N GLU A 180 -4.14 -10.86 2.23
CA GLU A 180 -5.43 -11.21 2.81
C GLU A 180 -5.61 -10.63 4.21
N ARG A 181 -6.87 -10.35 4.59
CA ARG A 181 -7.22 -10.08 5.99
C ARG A 181 -8.68 -10.41 6.33
N GLY A 182 -8.96 -10.56 7.63
CA GLY A 182 -10.33 -10.68 8.13
C GLY A 182 -11.11 -9.37 8.04
N LEU A 183 -12.43 -9.45 7.90
CA LEU A 183 -13.31 -8.29 7.72
C LEU A 183 -13.33 -7.28 8.89
N SER A 184 -13.00 -7.71 10.10
CA SER A 184 -13.07 -6.85 11.29
C SER A 184 -11.74 -6.16 11.65
N TYR A 185 -10.70 -6.34 10.83
CA TYR A 185 -9.36 -5.85 11.15
C TYR A 185 -9.01 -4.59 10.34
N GLY A 186 -8.11 -3.78 10.91
CA GLY A 186 -7.56 -2.60 10.24
C GLY A 186 -6.49 -2.99 9.23
N VAL A 187 -6.47 -2.29 8.09
CA VAL A 187 -5.42 -2.40 7.07
C VAL A 187 -4.96 -1.02 6.62
N ALA A 188 -3.72 -0.90 6.15
CA ALA A 188 -3.23 0.28 5.47
C ALA A 188 -3.20 -0.01 3.96
N LEU A 189 -3.85 0.81 3.16
CA LEU A 189 -3.63 0.86 1.73
C LEU A 189 -2.46 1.81 1.46
N VAL A 190 -1.38 1.26 0.91
CA VAL A 190 -0.16 1.97 0.57
C VAL A 190 -0.10 2.15 -0.94
N ILE A 191 0.14 3.39 -1.37
CA ILE A 191 0.33 3.75 -2.77
C ILE A 191 1.73 4.34 -2.90
N GLU A 192 2.56 3.70 -3.71
CA GLU A 192 3.93 4.12 -3.98
C GLU A 192 3.97 4.99 -5.23
N THR A 193 4.69 6.11 -5.14
CA THR A 193 4.71 7.15 -6.17
C THR A 193 6.12 7.66 -6.41
N VAL A 194 6.33 8.46 -7.45
CA VAL A 194 7.52 9.30 -7.65
C VAL A 194 7.07 10.66 -8.15
N GLY A 195 7.62 11.73 -7.57
CA GLY A 195 7.35 13.10 -8.02
C GLY A 195 5.94 13.63 -7.68
N LEU A 196 5.22 12.95 -6.79
CA LEU A 196 3.86 13.32 -6.37
C LEU A 196 3.77 13.78 -4.91
N GLU A 197 4.88 14.07 -4.24
CA GLU A 197 4.90 14.58 -2.86
C GLU A 197 3.99 15.83 -2.70
N GLY A 198 3.15 15.82 -1.65
CA GLY A 198 2.17 16.87 -1.37
C GLY A 198 0.93 16.86 -2.28
N LYS A 199 0.86 15.94 -3.27
CA LYS A 199 -0.30 15.80 -4.15
C LYS A 199 -1.36 14.88 -3.54
N LYS A 200 -2.61 15.07 -3.97
CA LYS A 200 -3.76 14.33 -3.48
C LYS A 200 -4.19 13.27 -4.49
N LEU A 201 -4.38 12.06 -3.99
CA LEU A 201 -4.89 10.93 -4.75
C LEU A 201 -6.31 10.63 -4.30
N LYS A 202 -7.19 10.38 -5.27
CA LYS A 202 -8.52 9.83 -5.05
C LYS A 202 -8.47 8.32 -5.23
N VAL A 203 -9.04 7.59 -4.28
CA VAL A 203 -8.92 6.14 -4.21
C VAL A 203 -10.30 5.53 -4.05
N LYS A 204 -10.60 4.51 -4.87
CA LYS A 204 -11.78 3.65 -4.75
C LYS A 204 -11.32 2.21 -4.58
N ILE A 205 -12.05 1.47 -3.76
CA ILE A 205 -11.84 0.03 -3.61
C ILE A 205 -13.03 -0.65 -4.25
N LYS A 206 -12.76 -1.59 -5.14
CA LYS A 206 -13.78 -2.25 -5.97
C LYS A 206 -13.78 -3.74 -5.71
N SER A 207 -14.96 -4.35 -5.79
CA SER A 207 -15.12 -5.80 -5.79
C SER A 207 -14.40 -6.41 -6.99
N GLY A 208 -13.87 -7.61 -6.81
CA GLY A 208 -13.19 -8.34 -7.86
C GLY A 208 -14.16 -9.03 -8.82
N VAL A 209 -13.69 -10.11 -9.43
CA VAL A 209 -14.37 -10.84 -10.52
C VAL A 209 -15.63 -11.63 -10.10
N ARG A 210 -16.02 -11.58 -8.82
CA ARG A 210 -17.17 -12.34 -8.29
C ARG A 210 -18.01 -11.49 -7.35
N LYS A 211 -19.33 -11.69 -7.41
CA LYS A 211 -20.31 -11.03 -6.56
C LYS A 211 -20.36 -11.69 -5.18
N VAL A 212 -19.57 -11.18 -4.23
CA VAL A 212 -19.56 -11.63 -2.83
C VAL A 212 -20.05 -10.52 -1.90
N LEU A 213 -19.32 -9.40 -1.84
CA LEU A 213 -19.69 -8.24 -1.00
C LEU A 213 -20.57 -7.23 -1.73
N SER A 214 -20.39 -7.13 -3.05
CA SER A 214 -21.13 -6.22 -3.95
C SER A 214 -21.11 -6.81 -5.36
N ASP A 215 -21.83 -6.20 -6.30
CA ASP A 215 -21.76 -6.54 -7.73
C ASP A 215 -20.32 -6.44 -8.24
N VAL A 216 -19.98 -7.19 -9.28
CA VAL A 216 -18.62 -7.21 -9.87
C VAL A 216 -18.20 -5.80 -10.31
N ASP A 217 -16.94 -5.43 -10.03
CA ASP A 217 -16.35 -4.11 -10.30
C ASP A 217 -17.07 -2.92 -9.63
N ALA A 218 -18.00 -3.17 -8.70
CA ALA A 218 -18.68 -2.15 -7.92
C ALA A 218 -17.81 -1.63 -6.77
N ALA A 219 -18.00 -0.36 -6.40
CA ALA A 219 -17.31 0.22 -5.24
C ALA A 219 -17.74 -0.49 -3.95
N ILE A 220 -16.79 -0.63 -3.04
CA ILE A 220 -17.00 -1.18 -1.69
C ILE A 220 -16.72 -0.05 -0.71
N SER A 221 -17.67 0.18 0.20
CA SER A 221 -17.49 1.16 1.27
C SER A 221 -16.59 0.60 2.37
N PHE A 222 -15.68 1.41 2.90
CA PHE A 222 -14.91 1.13 4.13
C PHE A 222 -14.91 2.35 5.06
N ILE A 223 -14.58 2.14 6.33
CA ILE A 223 -14.42 3.24 7.29
C ILE A 223 -12.99 3.75 7.21
N ASP A 224 -12.83 5.07 7.08
CA ASP A 224 -11.52 5.73 7.20
C ASP A 224 -11.16 5.84 8.68
N LEU A 225 -10.03 5.23 9.08
CA LEU A 225 -9.61 5.24 10.48
C LEU A 225 -9.29 6.64 11.00
N LYS A 226 -9.05 7.63 10.13
CA LYS A 226 -8.89 9.02 10.59
C LYS A 226 -10.17 9.61 11.18
N ASP A 227 -11.34 9.22 10.66
CA ASP A 227 -12.64 9.74 11.13
C ASP A 227 -12.93 9.19 12.52
N ILE A 228 -12.50 7.96 12.75
CA ILE A 228 -12.51 7.29 14.03
C ILE A 228 -11.51 7.92 15.00
N ASP A 229 -10.28 8.16 14.54
CA ASP A 229 -9.22 8.78 15.34
C ASP A 229 -9.58 10.20 15.80
N ALA A 230 -10.45 10.89 15.05
CA ALA A 230 -10.96 12.23 15.38
C ALA A 230 -12.09 12.22 16.43
N VAL A 231 -12.66 11.06 16.77
CA VAL A 231 -13.72 10.97 17.79
C VAL A 231 -13.13 11.12 19.19
N THR A 232 -13.45 12.22 19.86
CA THR A 232 -13.02 12.49 21.25
C THR A 232 -14.06 12.09 22.30
N ASN A 233 -15.33 11.98 21.92
CA ASN A 233 -16.42 11.52 22.77
C ASN A 233 -16.99 10.20 22.22
N PRO A 234 -16.97 9.09 22.98
CA PRO A 234 -17.50 7.80 22.52
C PRO A 234 -18.93 7.85 21.98
N ALA A 235 -19.80 8.73 22.48
CA ALA A 235 -21.17 8.89 21.98
C ALA A 235 -21.25 9.32 20.51
N ASN A 236 -20.16 9.88 19.96
CA ASN A 236 -20.09 10.33 18.58
C ASN A 236 -19.63 9.24 17.60
N TYR A 237 -19.26 8.04 18.07
CA TYR A 237 -18.88 6.94 17.18
C TYR A 237 -20.02 6.55 16.21
N LYS A 238 -21.28 6.75 16.60
CA LYS A 238 -22.46 6.56 15.74
C LYS A 238 -22.49 7.44 14.48
N ASN A 239 -21.70 8.53 14.47
CA ASN A 239 -21.63 9.46 13.34
C ASN A 239 -20.58 9.04 12.30
N VAL A 240 -19.76 8.02 12.59
CA VAL A 240 -18.77 7.54 11.64
C VAL A 240 -19.43 6.65 10.60
N THR A 241 -19.23 6.98 9.34
CA THR A 241 -19.86 6.30 8.20
C THR A 241 -18.81 5.72 7.26
N ALA A 242 -19.15 4.59 6.63
CA ALA A 242 -18.35 4.03 5.57
C ALA A 242 -18.42 4.90 4.30
N LYS A 243 -17.32 4.94 3.55
CA LYS A 243 -17.12 5.74 2.33
C LYS A 243 -16.64 4.85 1.20
N GLU A 244 -17.04 5.16 -0.03
CA GLU A 244 -16.63 4.43 -1.24
C GLU A 244 -15.44 5.09 -1.97
N GLU A 245 -15.20 6.37 -1.70
CA GLU A 245 -14.11 7.16 -2.26
C GLU A 245 -13.34 7.84 -1.13
N PHE A 246 -12.02 7.80 -1.23
CA PHE A 246 -11.10 8.35 -0.25
C PHE A 246 -10.14 9.33 -0.90
N GLU A 247 -9.76 10.37 -0.15
CA GLU A 247 -8.70 11.29 -0.54
C GLU A 247 -7.51 11.11 0.42
N VAL A 248 -6.33 10.92 -0.16
CA VAL A 248 -5.07 10.74 0.57
C VAL A 248 -3.97 11.58 -0.05
N GLU A 249 -3.16 12.21 0.80
CA GLU A 249 -2.05 13.06 0.38
C GLU A 249 -0.74 12.26 0.45
N VAL A 250 0.05 12.34 -0.63
CA VAL A 250 1.36 11.69 -0.74
C VAL A 250 2.37 12.42 0.14
N GLY A 251 3.15 11.68 0.93
CA GLY A 251 4.15 12.27 1.82
C GLY A 251 3.59 12.79 3.14
N LYS A 252 2.28 12.66 3.40
CA LYS A 252 1.65 13.19 4.63
C LYS A 252 2.29 12.65 5.91
N LEU A 253 2.60 11.36 5.95
CA LEU A 253 3.27 10.75 7.11
C LEU A 253 4.74 11.16 7.25
N ALA A 254 5.40 11.60 6.16
CA ALA A 254 6.76 12.12 6.23
C ALA A 254 6.83 13.47 6.97
N SER A 255 5.71 14.19 7.02
CA SER A 255 5.57 15.42 7.80
C SER A 255 5.27 15.18 9.29
N ASP A 256 5.02 13.94 9.72
CA ASP A 256 4.70 13.62 11.11
C ASP A 256 5.97 13.55 11.97
N ALA A 257 6.20 14.58 12.79
CA ALA A 257 7.38 14.67 13.66
C ALA A 257 7.39 13.62 14.78
N SER A 258 6.26 12.95 15.06
CA SER A 258 6.19 11.88 16.06
C SER A 258 6.73 10.53 15.57
N LEU A 259 6.88 10.37 14.25
CA LEU A 259 7.37 9.14 13.62
C LEU A 259 8.88 9.19 13.39
N SER A 260 9.58 8.17 13.88
CA SER A 260 11.03 7.99 13.69
C SER A 260 11.39 7.67 12.24
N ASN A 261 10.56 6.88 11.56
CA ASN A 261 10.75 6.38 10.21
C ASN A 261 9.97 7.18 9.16
N LYS A 262 9.61 8.43 9.48
CA LYS A 262 8.77 9.30 8.65
C LYS A 262 9.28 9.44 7.20
N ASP A 263 10.59 9.51 7.01
CA ASP A 263 11.21 9.71 5.69
C ASP A 263 10.91 8.54 4.72
N SER A 264 10.64 7.34 5.25
CA SER A 264 10.24 6.17 4.44
C SER A 264 8.88 6.30 3.76
N PHE A 265 8.12 7.35 4.11
CA PHE A 265 6.79 7.65 3.57
C PHE A 265 6.74 8.86 2.63
N LYS A 266 7.88 9.50 2.32
CA LYS A 266 7.94 10.71 1.49
C LYS A 266 7.22 10.55 0.16
N ASP A 267 7.48 9.44 -0.51
CA ASP A 267 6.92 9.10 -1.82
C ASP A 267 5.72 8.14 -1.71
N LYS A 268 5.07 8.07 -0.54
CA LYS A 268 3.95 7.17 -0.28
C LYS A 268 2.71 7.94 0.16
N ALA A 269 1.56 7.55 -0.39
CA ALA A 269 0.26 7.85 0.19
C ALA A 269 -0.19 6.63 1.02
N VAL A 270 -0.55 6.86 2.29
CA VAL A 270 -0.95 5.80 3.22
C VAL A 270 -2.34 6.11 3.77
N LEU A 271 -3.29 5.23 3.49
CA LEU A 271 -4.67 5.33 3.94
C LEU A 271 -4.98 4.17 4.90
N LYS A 272 -5.28 4.48 6.15
CA LYS A 272 -5.66 3.48 7.17
C LYS A 272 -7.17 3.24 7.10
N LEU A 273 -7.58 2.01 6.87
CA LEU A 273 -8.96 1.62 6.63
C LEU A 273 -9.39 0.51 7.59
N MET A 274 -10.66 0.54 7.97
CA MET A 274 -11.32 -0.57 8.64
C MET A 274 -12.28 -1.24 7.65
N LEU A 275 -12.09 -2.56 7.47
CA LEU A 275 -12.82 -3.35 6.48
C LEU A 275 -14.30 -3.56 6.83
N ASN A 276 -14.69 -3.33 8.09
CA ASN A 276 -16.09 -3.35 8.53
C ASN A 276 -16.80 -2.04 8.13
N GLN A 277 -18.03 -2.17 7.62
CA GLN A 277 -18.86 -1.07 7.12
C GLN A 277 -19.74 -0.41 8.18
N LYS A 278 -19.93 -1.02 9.35
CA LYS A 278 -20.83 -0.50 10.40
C LYS A 278 -20.20 -0.55 11.80
N PRO A 279 -20.22 0.54 12.59
CA PRO A 279 -19.72 0.54 13.96
C PRO A 279 -20.61 -0.21 14.96
N ASP A 280 -21.89 -0.46 14.65
CA ASP A 280 -22.87 -1.10 15.54
C ASP A 280 -22.98 -2.61 15.32
N ASN A 281 -22.86 -3.05 14.08
CA ASN A 281 -22.74 -4.46 13.71
C ASN A 281 -21.29 -4.77 13.38
N LEU A 282 -20.67 -5.71 14.09
CA LEU A 282 -19.43 -6.37 13.65
C LEU A 282 -19.69 -7.20 12.38
N SER A 283 -20.11 -6.52 11.30
CA SER A 283 -20.39 -6.98 9.94
C SER A 283 -20.80 -8.45 9.80
N PHE A 284 -21.74 -8.90 10.62
CA PHE A 284 -22.13 -10.30 10.58
C PHE A 284 -22.76 -10.66 9.23
N ASP A 285 -23.49 -9.73 8.61
CA ASP A 285 -24.06 -9.91 7.27
C ASP A 285 -22.98 -10.10 6.19
N LEU A 286 -21.96 -9.25 6.17
CA LEU A 286 -20.86 -9.40 5.21
C LEU A 286 -20.03 -10.65 5.50
N ALA A 287 -19.82 -10.98 6.78
CA ALA A 287 -19.17 -12.22 7.18
C ALA A 287 -19.97 -13.45 6.73
N LYS A 288 -21.32 -13.41 6.76
CA LYS A 288 -22.20 -14.44 6.19
C LYS A 288 -22.10 -14.51 4.68
N LEU A 289 -22.06 -13.38 3.97
CA LEU A 289 -21.89 -13.37 2.52
C LEU A 289 -20.59 -14.09 2.13
N ILE A 290 -19.49 -13.75 2.80
CA ILE A 290 -18.20 -14.42 2.62
C ILE A 290 -18.29 -15.91 3.03
N ALA A 291 -18.89 -16.23 4.17
CA ALA A 291 -19.02 -17.60 4.65
C ALA A 291 -19.94 -18.48 3.77
N ASN A 292 -20.88 -17.88 3.05
CA ASN A 292 -21.78 -18.60 2.12
C ASN A 292 -21.15 -18.78 0.74
N ASP A 293 -20.18 -17.93 0.36
CA ASP A 293 -19.43 -18.12 -0.88
C ASP A 293 -18.65 -19.46 -0.86
N THR A 294 -18.45 -20.07 -2.03
CA THR A 294 -17.76 -21.36 -2.14
C THR A 294 -16.27 -21.24 -1.77
N SER A 295 -15.64 -20.11 -2.08
CA SER A 295 -14.24 -19.85 -1.78
C SER A 295 -13.97 -19.31 -0.37
N LYS A 296 -15.03 -18.96 0.38
CA LYS A 296 -14.93 -18.39 1.74
C LYS A 296 -14.11 -17.09 1.81
N GLU A 297 -14.03 -16.37 0.69
CA GLU A 297 -13.31 -15.11 0.54
C GLU A 297 -14.03 -14.17 -0.43
N ALA A 298 -13.84 -12.88 -0.23
CA ALA A 298 -14.18 -11.83 -1.18
C ALA A 298 -12.91 -11.23 -1.76
N LEU A 299 -12.89 -10.99 -3.06
CA LEU A 299 -11.74 -10.40 -3.75
C LEU A 299 -11.99 -8.91 -3.96
N VAL A 300 -10.98 -8.08 -3.74
CA VAL A 300 -11.05 -6.64 -4.00
C VAL A 300 -9.78 -6.13 -4.67
N TYR A 301 -9.94 -5.04 -5.42
CA TYR A 301 -8.86 -4.32 -6.09
C TYR A 301 -9.01 -2.82 -5.88
N VAL A 302 -8.00 -2.04 -6.26
CA VAL A 302 -7.95 -0.59 -6.02
C VAL A 302 -7.93 0.16 -7.33
N GLU A 303 -8.71 1.23 -7.42
CA GLU A 303 -8.69 2.20 -8.52
C GLU A 303 -8.23 3.56 -7.98
N ILE A 304 -7.24 4.16 -8.63
CA ILE A 304 -6.58 5.38 -8.14
C ILE A 304 -6.66 6.47 -9.20
N ASN A 305 -7.03 7.68 -8.83
CA ASN A 305 -7.06 8.82 -9.74
C ASN A 305 -6.30 9.99 -9.13
N CYS A 306 -5.41 10.59 -9.93
CA CYS A 306 -4.72 11.84 -9.59
C CYS A 306 -5.25 12.96 -10.49
N SER A 307 -5.51 14.14 -9.92
CA SER A 307 -5.94 15.32 -10.69
C SER A 307 -4.78 16.05 -11.37
N GLU A 308 -3.53 15.70 -11.05
CA GLU A 308 -2.35 16.29 -11.66
C GLU A 308 -2.27 15.88 -13.14
N PRO A 309 -1.95 16.82 -14.05
CA PRO A 309 -1.74 16.49 -15.46
C PRO A 309 -0.50 15.62 -15.63
N ASP A 310 -0.49 14.82 -16.70
CA ASP A 310 0.67 14.04 -17.14
C ASP A 310 1.21 13.04 -16.10
N VAL A 311 0.35 12.49 -15.25
CA VAL A 311 0.70 11.38 -14.35
C VAL A 311 0.67 10.06 -15.11
N GLU A 312 1.78 9.34 -15.06
CA GLU A 312 1.87 7.98 -15.55
C GLU A 312 1.44 6.97 -14.48
N TYR A 313 0.82 5.87 -14.91
CA TYR A 313 0.34 4.81 -14.03
C TYR A 313 0.95 3.48 -14.48
N MET A 314 1.67 2.80 -13.57
CA MET A 314 2.20 1.44 -13.79
C MET A 314 1.17 0.35 -13.47
N GLY A 315 -0.01 0.74 -13.01
CA GLY A 315 -1.16 -0.14 -12.88
C GLY A 315 -1.72 -0.53 -14.25
N ILE A 316 -2.85 -1.24 -14.23
CA ILE A 316 -3.51 -1.73 -15.42
C ILE A 316 -4.41 -0.64 -16.00
N ASP A 317 -4.25 -0.36 -17.29
CA ASP A 317 -5.18 0.43 -18.10
C ASP A 317 -5.52 -0.34 -19.39
N ASN A 318 -6.38 -1.36 -19.27
CA ASN A 318 -6.66 -2.31 -20.36
C ASN A 318 -7.82 -1.90 -21.28
N GLY A 319 -8.16 -0.60 -21.39
CA GLY A 319 -9.15 -0.12 -22.36
C GLY A 319 -10.60 -0.59 -22.14
N SER A 320 -10.87 -1.47 -21.16
CA SER A 320 -12.20 -1.93 -20.75
C SER A 320 -12.96 -0.93 -19.86
N GLY A 321 -12.54 0.34 -19.86
CA GLY A 321 -13.10 1.40 -19.02
C GLY A 321 -12.58 1.44 -17.58
N THR A 322 -11.72 0.53 -17.16
CA THR A 322 -11.08 0.55 -15.83
C THR A 322 -9.64 1.01 -15.94
N LYS A 323 -9.48 2.34 -15.98
CA LYS A 323 -8.18 3.00 -15.95
C LYS A 323 -7.62 2.99 -14.53
N ASN A 324 -6.30 3.03 -14.41
CA ASN A 324 -5.60 3.28 -13.15
C ASN A 324 -5.90 2.24 -12.05
N ALA A 325 -6.07 0.97 -12.43
CA ALA A 325 -6.42 -0.10 -11.51
C ALA A 325 -5.17 -0.88 -11.05
N PHE A 326 -5.13 -1.24 -9.77
CA PHE A 326 -4.10 -2.07 -9.14
C PHE A 326 -4.76 -3.29 -8.51
N LEU A 327 -4.05 -4.42 -8.51
CA LEU A 327 -4.52 -5.72 -7.98
C LEU A 327 -5.67 -6.37 -8.79
N LYS A 328 -6.05 -5.80 -9.95
CA LYS A 328 -7.12 -6.31 -10.83
C LYS A 328 -6.61 -7.39 -11.80
N GLU A 329 -5.91 -8.39 -11.28
CA GLU A 329 -5.42 -9.53 -12.04
C GLU A 329 -5.62 -10.81 -11.24
N GLU A 330 -5.82 -11.92 -11.93
CA GLU A 330 -5.92 -13.23 -11.30
C GLU A 330 -4.68 -13.48 -10.42
N GLY A 331 -4.92 -13.93 -9.19
CA GLY A 331 -3.87 -14.12 -8.18
C GLY A 331 -3.33 -12.84 -7.51
N LYS A 332 -3.69 -11.63 -7.99
CA LYS A 332 -3.21 -10.36 -7.40
C LYS A 332 -4.23 -9.63 -6.52
N TYR A 333 -5.50 -10.04 -6.52
CA TYR A 333 -6.55 -9.44 -5.69
C TYR A 333 -6.21 -9.51 -4.19
N PHE A 334 -6.64 -8.48 -3.45
CA PHE A 334 -6.65 -8.56 -1.99
C PHE A 334 -7.86 -9.37 -1.52
N LYS A 335 -7.63 -10.32 -0.61
CA LYS A 335 -8.65 -11.26 -0.12
C LYS A 335 -9.20 -10.83 1.23
N ILE A 336 -10.50 -10.65 1.31
CA ILE A 336 -11.21 -10.43 2.56
C ILE A 336 -11.86 -11.74 2.98
N LYS A 337 -11.45 -12.26 4.13
CA LYS A 337 -11.91 -13.56 4.66
C LYS A 337 -12.80 -13.38 5.88
N ASN A 338 -13.64 -14.38 6.15
CA ASN A 338 -14.25 -14.52 7.46
C ASN A 338 -13.27 -15.26 8.40
N LYS A 339 -12.59 -14.52 9.28
CA LYS A 339 -11.61 -15.04 10.26
C LYS A 339 -12.14 -14.95 11.69
N GLU A 340 -13.38 -15.37 11.93
CA GLU A 340 -13.95 -15.53 13.27
C GLU A 340 -14.03 -17.00 13.68
N GLN A 341 -13.92 -17.28 14.98
CA GLN A 341 -14.12 -18.61 15.52
C GLN A 341 -15.57 -19.07 15.33
N VAL A 342 -15.77 -20.36 15.05
CA VAL A 342 -17.08 -20.92 14.70
C VAL A 342 -18.12 -20.74 15.82
N TRP A 343 -17.73 -20.77 17.10
CA TRP A 343 -18.64 -20.49 18.21
C TRP A 343 -19.07 -19.03 18.31
N LEU A 344 -18.28 -18.08 17.78
CA LEU A 344 -18.74 -16.70 17.63
C LEU A 344 -19.85 -16.60 16.58
N THR A 345 -19.74 -17.37 15.48
CA THR A 345 -20.80 -17.43 14.46
C THR A 345 -22.10 -17.95 15.06
N THR A 346 -22.05 -18.99 15.88
CA THR A 346 -23.22 -19.49 16.64
C THR A 346 -23.78 -18.42 17.58
N ALA A 347 -22.92 -17.77 18.37
CA ALA A 347 -23.35 -16.73 19.31
C ALA A 347 -24.01 -15.54 18.61
N ARG A 348 -23.49 -15.14 17.43
CA ARG A 348 -24.09 -14.08 16.61
C ARG A 348 -25.45 -14.48 16.03
N GLY A 349 -25.63 -15.76 15.68
CA GLY A 349 -26.93 -16.28 15.25
C GLY A 349 -28.00 -16.13 16.34
N GLU A 350 -27.66 -16.36 17.61
CA GLU A 350 -28.59 -16.13 18.74
C GLU A 350 -28.82 -14.65 19.02
N MET A 351 -27.79 -13.81 18.83
CA MET A 351 -27.94 -12.36 18.92
C MET A 351 -28.95 -11.82 17.88
N GLU A 352 -28.91 -12.31 16.64
CA GLU A 352 -29.84 -11.90 15.58
C GLU A 352 -31.28 -12.33 15.82
N LYS A 353 -31.48 -13.49 16.46
CA LYS A 353 -32.81 -13.94 16.90
C LYS A 353 -33.39 -13.03 17.98
N GLY A 354 -32.59 -12.15 18.58
CA GLY A 354 -33.01 -11.25 19.65
C GLY A 354 -33.35 -12.01 20.93
N VAL A 355 -32.56 -13.05 21.25
CA VAL A 355 -32.82 -13.91 22.42
C VAL A 355 -32.82 -13.10 23.72
N THR A 356 -33.94 -13.16 24.44
CA THR A 356 -34.14 -12.63 25.81
C THR A 356 -34.87 -13.66 26.67
N GLU A 357 -34.84 -13.55 28.00
CA GLU A 357 -35.64 -14.44 28.87
C GLU A 357 -37.13 -14.34 28.54
N ALA A 358 -37.64 -13.12 28.30
CA ALA A 358 -39.05 -12.90 28.00
C ALA A 358 -39.53 -13.60 26.72
N THR A 359 -38.68 -13.72 25.70
CA THR A 359 -39.08 -14.22 24.37
C THR A 359 -38.60 -15.65 24.10
N HIS A 360 -37.54 -16.09 24.78
CA HIS A 360 -36.81 -17.32 24.47
C HIS A 360 -36.48 -18.16 25.72
N CYS A 361 -37.27 -18.05 26.80
CA CYS A 361 -37.03 -18.80 28.04
C CYS A 361 -36.91 -20.32 27.81
N ASN A 362 -37.73 -20.90 26.93
CA ASN A 362 -37.67 -22.32 26.61
C ASN A 362 -36.34 -22.69 25.94
N THR A 363 -35.82 -21.87 25.02
CA THR A 363 -34.49 -22.07 24.42
C THR A 363 -33.39 -21.96 25.46
N ILE A 364 -33.46 -20.97 26.36
CA ILE A 364 -32.46 -20.81 27.42
C ILE A 364 -32.42 -22.05 28.33
N ILE A 365 -33.58 -22.54 28.77
CA ILE A 365 -33.69 -23.69 29.68
C ILE A 365 -33.36 -25.00 28.95
N ASN A 366 -34.05 -25.24 27.84
CA ASN A 366 -34.00 -26.53 27.17
C ASN A 366 -32.78 -26.67 26.30
N ASP A 367 -32.14 -25.60 25.81
CA ASP A 367 -30.99 -25.72 24.92
C ASP A 367 -29.73 -25.25 25.64
N TYR A 368 -29.70 -24.01 26.16
CA TYR A 368 -28.46 -23.49 26.76
C TYR A 368 -28.11 -24.22 28.05
N HIS A 369 -29.07 -24.44 28.94
CA HIS A 369 -28.82 -25.14 30.18
C HIS A 369 -28.61 -26.66 30.02
N GLN A 370 -28.83 -27.24 28.83
CA GLN A 370 -28.56 -28.67 28.61
C GLN A 370 -27.10 -29.04 28.87
N VAL A 371 -26.16 -28.13 28.56
CA VAL A 371 -24.71 -28.32 28.77
C VAL A 371 -24.35 -28.51 30.24
N ASN A 372 -25.14 -27.99 31.17
CA ASN A 372 -24.83 -28.04 32.58
C ASN A 372 -25.09 -29.44 33.14
N ARG A 373 -24.21 -29.92 34.01
CA ARG A 373 -24.47 -31.18 34.74
C ARG A 373 -25.51 -31.01 35.84
N GLU A 374 -25.54 -29.84 36.47
CA GLU A 374 -26.32 -29.58 37.67
C GLU A 374 -26.95 -28.17 37.62
N HIS A 375 -27.90 -27.90 38.54
CA HIS A 375 -28.55 -26.59 38.70
C HIS A 375 -29.27 -26.07 37.43
N LYS A 376 -29.88 -26.99 36.66
CA LYS A 376 -30.77 -26.66 35.54
C LYS A 376 -32.06 -26.01 36.06
N PRO A 377 -32.49 -24.86 35.52
CA PRO A 377 -33.81 -24.31 35.85
C PRO A 377 -34.92 -25.29 35.49
N SER A 378 -35.99 -25.29 36.30
CA SER A 378 -37.16 -26.16 36.11
C SER A 378 -38.27 -25.51 35.29
N GLY A 379 -38.19 -24.20 35.00
CA GLY A 379 -39.16 -23.46 34.22
C GLY A 379 -38.81 -21.98 34.10
N CYS A 380 -39.54 -21.24 33.25
CA CYS A 380 -39.21 -19.84 32.93
C CYS A 380 -39.23 -18.92 34.16
N ALA A 381 -40.12 -19.18 35.13
CA ALA A 381 -40.18 -18.43 36.39
C ALA A 381 -39.00 -18.71 37.34
N THR A 382 -38.21 -19.76 37.08
CA THR A 382 -37.05 -20.17 37.89
C THR A 382 -35.73 -19.92 37.17
N ILE A 383 -35.73 -19.15 36.07
CA ILE A 383 -34.53 -18.51 35.52
C ILE A 383 -34.12 -17.41 36.52
N THR A 384 -33.53 -17.82 37.64
CA THR A 384 -32.98 -16.95 38.67
C THR A 384 -31.45 -16.95 38.62
N ASN A 385 -30.87 -17.75 37.73
CA ASN A 385 -29.45 -17.95 37.54
C ASN A 385 -28.95 -17.17 36.33
N ALA A 386 -27.79 -16.54 36.46
CA ALA A 386 -27.12 -15.89 35.34
C ALA A 386 -26.75 -16.92 34.25
N TRP A 387 -27.55 -17.03 33.19
CA TRP A 387 -27.41 -18.03 32.11
C TRP A 387 -26.27 -17.75 31.12
N CYS A 388 -25.43 -16.74 31.42
CA CYS A 388 -24.22 -16.42 30.66
C CYS A 388 -23.29 -17.63 30.46
N ALA A 389 -23.02 -18.39 31.52
CA ALA A 389 -22.18 -19.58 31.47
C ALA A 389 -22.79 -20.70 30.61
N SER A 390 -24.08 -20.97 30.78
CA SER A 390 -24.83 -21.94 29.99
C SER A 390 -24.77 -21.61 28.50
N PHE A 391 -24.95 -20.33 28.15
CA PHE A 391 -24.88 -19.86 26.77
C PHE A 391 -23.49 -20.09 26.16
N ILE A 392 -22.43 -19.69 26.86
CA ILE A 392 -21.05 -19.90 26.39
C ILE A 392 -20.78 -21.39 26.19
N GLY A 393 -21.12 -22.23 27.15
CA GLY A 393 -20.95 -23.68 27.04
C GLY A 393 -21.75 -24.28 25.89
N TRP A 394 -22.99 -23.85 25.71
CA TRP A 394 -23.82 -24.28 24.59
C TRP A 394 -23.18 -23.91 23.25
N CYS A 395 -22.75 -22.65 23.05
CA CYS A 395 -22.08 -22.24 21.82
C CYS A 395 -20.84 -23.08 21.50
N LEU A 396 -20.06 -23.48 22.51
CA LEU A 396 -18.90 -24.38 22.33
C LEU A 396 -19.35 -25.79 21.91
N THR A 397 -20.32 -26.37 22.62
CA THR A 397 -20.80 -27.73 22.33
C THR A 397 -21.48 -27.87 20.97
N GLN A 398 -22.18 -26.84 20.49
CA GLN A 398 -22.74 -26.82 19.13
C GLN A 398 -21.66 -26.91 18.04
N ASN A 399 -20.42 -26.58 18.39
CA ASN A 399 -19.27 -26.59 17.50
C ASN A 399 -18.27 -27.70 17.84
N ASN A 400 -18.69 -28.72 18.60
CA ASN A 400 -17.87 -29.86 19.02
C ASN A 400 -16.63 -29.49 19.86
N PHE A 401 -16.70 -28.40 20.62
CA PHE A 401 -15.67 -28.03 21.58
C PHE A 401 -16.07 -28.39 23.01
N SER A 402 -15.08 -28.75 23.83
CA SER A 402 -15.30 -28.94 25.26
C SER A 402 -15.72 -27.64 25.93
N ALA A 403 -16.56 -27.76 26.95
CA ALA A 403 -17.10 -26.65 27.72
C ALA A 403 -17.07 -26.95 29.22
N GLN A 404 -17.03 -25.90 30.02
CA GLN A 404 -17.26 -26.02 31.45
C GLN A 404 -18.74 -26.36 31.69
N CYS A 405 -19.04 -27.59 32.08
CA CYS A 405 -20.41 -28.06 32.33
C CYS A 405 -21.01 -27.53 33.66
N ASP A 406 -20.58 -26.35 34.10
CA ASP A 406 -21.03 -25.65 35.31
C ASP A 406 -21.70 -24.32 34.96
N PRO A 407 -22.87 -23.99 35.54
CA PRO A 407 -23.56 -22.73 35.21
C PRO A 407 -22.95 -21.49 35.89
N GLY A 408 -21.83 -21.61 36.62
CA GLY A 408 -21.17 -20.49 37.28
C GLY A 408 -20.15 -19.79 36.38
N ALA A 409 -20.33 -18.49 36.13
CA ALA A 409 -19.41 -17.69 35.30
C ALA A 409 -17.92 -17.81 35.71
N TYR A 410 -17.62 -17.70 37.01
CA TYR A 410 -16.28 -17.84 37.57
C TYR A 410 -15.51 -19.08 37.07
N THR A 411 -16.23 -20.17 36.83
CA THR A 411 -15.65 -21.48 36.54
C THR A 411 -15.07 -21.58 35.15
N TYR A 412 -15.56 -20.75 34.23
CA TYR A 412 -15.02 -20.63 32.87
C TYR A 412 -13.64 -19.95 32.84
N GLY A 413 -13.16 -19.41 33.97
CA GLY A 413 -11.79 -18.90 34.11
C GLY A 413 -10.76 -19.96 34.52
N HIS A 414 -11.19 -21.20 34.75
CA HIS A 414 -10.31 -22.33 35.12
C HIS A 414 -10.20 -23.32 33.98
N ILE A 415 -9.00 -23.85 33.76
CA ILE A 415 -8.73 -24.82 32.69
C ILE A 415 -9.22 -26.24 33.03
N ASN A 416 -9.25 -26.58 34.32
CA ASN A 416 -9.77 -27.85 34.81
C ASN A 416 -11.29 -27.79 34.95
N THR A 417 -11.93 -28.94 34.83
CA THR A 417 -13.39 -29.06 34.96
C THR A 417 -13.80 -28.93 36.42
N ARG A 418 -14.83 -28.13 36.71
CA ARG A 418 -15.35 -27.98 38.08
C ARG A 418 -16.36 -29.07 38.41
N TYR A 419 -16.23 -29.63 39.60
CA TYR A 419 -17.22 -30.49 40.22
C TYR A 419 -17.75 -29.81 41.49
N ARG A 420 -19.04 -29.51 41.52
CA ARG A 420 -19.69 -28.92 42.70
C ARG A 420 -19.81 -29.94 43.82
N ASN A 421 -19.96 -29.42 45.04
CA ASN A 421 -20.13 -30.21 46.23
C ASN A 421 -21.31 -31.17 46.07
N LYS A 422 -21.08 -32.42 46.49
CA LYS A 422 -22.08 -33.47 46.36
C LYS A 422 -22.18 -34.23 47.66
N ARG A 423 -23.42 -34.47 48.11
CA ARG A 423 -23.70 -35.41 49.19
C ARG A 423 -23.65 -36.83 48.63
N VAL A 424 -22.78 -37.65 49.19
CA VAL A 424 -22.62 -39.06 48.85
C VAL A 424 -22.73 -39.89 50.12
N VAL A 425 -23.23 -41.12 50.00
CA VAL A 425 -23.22 -42.08 51.11
C VAL A 425 -21.92 -42.87 51.04
N ARG A 426 -21.11 -42.83 52.09
CA ARG A 426 -19.92 -43.68 52.28
C ARG A 426 -20.04 -44.37 53.63
N ASP A 427 -19.92 -45.70 53.64
CA ASP A 427 -19.99 -46.52 54.85
C ASP A 427 -21.24 -46.24 55.72
N GLY A 428 -22.39 -46.09 55.07
CA GLY A 428 -23.67 -45.81 55.73
C GLY A 428 -23.82 -44.38 56.28
N LYS A 429 -22.84 -43.50 56.08
CA LYS A 429 -22.88 -42.09 56.50
C LYS A 429 -22.95 -41.16 55.29
N THR A 430 -23.79 -40.13 55.39
CA THR A 430 -23.82 -39.05 54.40
C THR A 430 -22.61 -38.14 54.60
N VAL A 431 -21.76 -38.04 53.59
CA VAL A 431 -20.59 -37.16 53.54
C VAL A 431 -20.78 -36.15 52.42
N THR A 432 -20.45 -34.88 52.67
CA THR A 432 -20.41 -33.84 51.63
C THR A 432 -18.99 -33.76 51.09
N LEU A 433 -18.81 -34.11 49.81
CA LEU A 433 -17.56 -33.85 49.11
C LEU A 433 -17.48 -32.35 48.79
N PRO A 434 -16.33 -31.68 49.02
CA PRO A 434 -16.17 -30.27 48.70
C PRO A 434 -16.14 -30.04 47.18
N ASP A 435 -16.39 -28.79 46.78
CA ASP A 435 -16.10 -28.32 45.43
C ASP A 435 -14.62 -28.55 45.09
N HIS A 436 -14.34 -29.02 43.88
CA HIS A 436 -12.98 -29.17 43.39
C HIS A 436 -12.91 -28.98 41.87
N PHE A 437 -11.68 -28.80 41.37
CA PHE A 437 -11.37 -28.72 39.95
C PHE A 437 -10.45 -29.88 39.60
N ASP A 438 -10.85 -30.67 38.60
CA ASP A 438 -10.17 -31.92 38.25
C ASP A 438 -10.30 -32.22 36.75
N ASP A 439 -9.72 -33.33 36.33
CA ASP A 439 -9.84 -33.85 34.98
C ASP A 439 -11.32 -34.15 34.60
N PRO A 440 -11.69 -33.95 33.32
CA PRO A 440 -10.79 -33.56 32.22
C PRO A 440 -10.47 -32.06 32.20
N VAL A 441 -9.27 -31.71 31.73
CA VAL A 441 -8.96 -30.35 31.30
C VAL A 441 -9.80 -30.01 30.07
N TRP A 442 -10.61 -28.95 30.14
CA TRP A 442 -11.52 -28.55 29.06
C TRP A 442 -11.01 -27.34 28.28
N ALA A 443 -10.10 -26.56 28.87
CA ALA A 443 -9.60 -25.32 28.29
C ALA A 443 -8.08 -25.16 28.46
N LYS A 444 -7.54 -24.17 27.77
CA LYS A 444 -6.17 -23.68 27.93
C LYS A 444 -6.14 -22.16 28.01
N ASN A 445 -5.17 -21.65 28.76
CA ASN A 445 -4.95 -20.21 28.86
C ASN A 445 -4.38 -19.66 27.55
N THR A 446 -4.71 -18.40 27.25
CA THR A 446 -3.96 -17.64 26.26
C THR A 446 -2.57 -17.25 26.80
N ASP A 447 -1.63 -16.99 25.90
CA ASP A 447 -0.29 -16.47 26.23
C ASP A 447 -0.35 -15.30 27.20
N ALA A 448 0.20 -15.49 28.40
CA ALA A 448 0.21 -14.50 29.48
C ALA A 448 -1.17 -13.82 29.74
N ASN A 449 -2.27 -14.57 29.56
CA ASN A 449 -3.64 -14.05 29.69
C ASN A 449 -3.96 -12.89 28.72
N LYS A 450 -3.24 -12.82 27.60
CA LYS A 450 -3.45 -11.83 26.54
C LYS A 450 -4.83 -12.05 25.92
N LEU A 451 -5.55 -10.95 25.75
CA LEU A 451 -6.88 -10.97 25.13
C LEU A 451 -6.75 -11.46 23.68
N ALA A 452 -7.60 -12.40 23.27
CA ALA A 452 -7.68 -12.89 21.90
C ALA A 452 -9.15 -12.95 21.41
N LEU A 453 -9.37 -12.75 20.12
CA LEU A 453 -10.69 -12.83 19.46
C LEU A 453 -11.29 -14.22 19.66
N GLY A 454 -12.51 -14.33 20.18
CA GLY A 454 -13.17 -15.60 20.46
C GLY A 454 -12.79 -16.22 21.81
N SER A 455 -11.78 -15.68 22.51
CA SER A 455 -11.42 -16.17 23.85
C SER A 455 -12.56 -15.95 24.85
N ILE A 456 -12.72 -16.92 25.75
CA ILE A 456 -13.71 -16.91 26.82
C ILE A 456 -13.14 -16.07 27.97
N CYS A 457 -13.83 -14.99 28.30
CA CYS A 457 -13.41 -14.04 29.31
C CYS A 457 -14.38 -14.02 30.48
N VAL A 458 -13.88 -14.25 31.68
CA VAL A 458 -14.63 -13.99 32.91
C VAL A 458 -14.45 -12.51 33.30
N VAL A 459 -15.57 -11.81 33.46
CA VAL A 459 -15.66 -10.34 33.64
C VAL A 459 -16.58 -9.99 34.83
N ASN A 460 -16.75 -8.69 35.12
CA ASN A 460 -17.61 -8.18 36.21
C ASN A 460 -17.32 -8.89 37.56
N ASN A 461 -16.07 -8.79 38.02
CA ASN A 461 -15.58 -9.41 39.25
C ASN A 461 -16.03 -10.88 39.44
N ARG A 462 -15.82 -11.71 38.41
CA ARG A 462 -16.12 -13.17 38.40
C ARG A 462 -17.61 -13.52 38.34
N LYS A 463 -18.50 -12.56 38.07
CA LYS A 463 -19.96 -12.77 38.04
C LYS A 463 -20.51 -12.99 36.64
N HIS A 464 -19.71 -12.76 35.60
CA HIS A 464 -20.16 -12.90 34.21
C HIS A 464 -19.09 -13.50 33.31
N VAL A 465 -19.51 -14.13 32.21
CA VAL A 465 -18.62 -14.74 31.21
C VAL A 465 -19.14 -14.42 29.81
N THR A 466 -18.22 -14.11 28.90
CA THR A 466 -18.51 -13.64 27.55
C THR A 466 -17.39 -14.08 26.58
N PHE A 467 -17.66 -14.10 25.28
CA PHE A 467 -16.60 -14.24 24.28
C PHE A 467 -16.04 -12.87 23.89
N ALA A 468 -14.73 -12.68 23.90
CA ALA A 468 -14.12 -11.44 23.44
C ALA A 468 -14.28 -11.31 21.91
N VAL A 469 -14.94 -10.25 21.43
CA VAL A 469 -15.13 -10.02 19.99
C VAL A 469 -14.39 -8.79 19.46
N ALA A 470 -14.05 -7.87 20.35
CA ALA A 470 -13.28 -6.68 20.01
C ALA A 470 -12.70 -6.01 21.26
N LYS A 471 -11.92 -4.95 21.06
CA LYS A 471 -11.44 -4.03 22.10
C LYS A 471 -11.67 -2.58 21.68
N ASN A 472 -11.66 -1.64 22.61
CA ASN A 472 -11.54 -0.23 22.23
C ASN A 472 -10.12 0.10 21.76
N LYS A 473 -9.96 1.28 21.18
CA LYS A 473 -8.67 1.78 20.66
C LYS A 473 -7.55 1.75 21.70
N GLU A 474 -7.87 2.16 22.93
CA GLU A 474 -6.93 2.24 24.04
C GLU A 474 -6.62 0.85 24.64
N GLY A 475 -7.38 -0.19 24.27
CA GLY A 475 -7.27 -1.53 24.85
C GLY A 475 -7.71 -1.62 26.32
N THR A 476 -8.30 -0.56 26.86
CA THR A 476 -8.80 -0.49 28.24
C THR A 476 -10.12 -1.22 28.45
N HIS A 477 -10.87 -1.47 27.38
CA HIS A 477 -12.14 -2.18 27.40
C HIS A 477 -12.13 -3.30 26.37
N LEU A 478 -12.68 -4.45 26.75
CA LEU A 478 -13.06 -5.50 25.82
C LEU A 478 -14.55 -5.40 25.52
N PHE A 479 -14.94 -5.74 24.29
CA PHE A 479 -16.32 -5.93 23.91
C PHE A 479 -16.60 -7.43 23.86
N GLY A 480 -17.54 -7.86 24.69
CA GLY A 480 -17.91 -9.25 24.86
C GLY A 480 -19.26 -9.57 24.22
N LEU A 481 -19.32 -10.64 23.43
CA LEU A 481 -20.54 -11.26 22.94
C LEU A 481 -20.91 -12.45 23.83
N GLY A 482 -22.06 -12.38 24.49
CA GLY A 482 -22.47 -13.38 25.47
C GLY A 482 -23.94 -13.30 25.82
N GLY A 483 -24.42 -14.33 26.52
CA GLY A 483 -25.77 -14.43 27.03
C GLY A 483 -25.94 -13.74 28.38
N ASN A 484 -27.18 -13.40 28.73
CA ASN A 484 -27.55 -12.66 29.93
C ASN A 484 -26.84 -11.32 30.11
N GLN A 485 -26.59 -10.62 29.01
CA GLN A 485 -26.02 -9.28 29.02
C GLN A 485 -27.16 -8.27 29.06
N GLY A 486 -27.68 -7.99 30.26
CA GLY A 486 -28.91 -7.23 30.44
C GLY A 486 -30.11 -7.94 29.80
N ASP A 487 -30.35 -9.18 30.23
CA ASP A 487 -31.42 -10.07 29.76
C ASP A 487 -31.44 -10.30 28.24
N ALA A 488 -30.26 -10.38 27.61
CA ALA A 488 -30.17 -10.65 26.18
C ALA A 488 -28.87 -11.33 25.79
N VAL A 489 -28.88 -11.99 24.63
CA VAL A 489 -27.66 -12.26 23.87
C VAL A 489 -27.29 -10.97 23.12
N LYS A 490 -26.22 -10.29 23.54
CA LYS A 490 -25.78 -9.04 22.90
C LYS A 490 -24.29 -8.79 23.08
N ILE A 491 -23.80 -7.68 22.52
CA ILE A 491 -22.45 -7.18 22.76
C ILE A 491 -22.48 -6.10 23.85
N SER A 492 -21.62 -6.24 24.86
CA SER A 492 -21.44 -5.30 25.97
C SER A 492 -19.96 -5.02 26.21
N ALA A 493 -19.67 -3.84 26.76
CA ALA A 493 -18.30 -3.42 27.08
C ALA A 493 -17.95 -3.75 28.53
N TYR A 494 -16.71 -4.19 28.76
CA TYR A 494 -16.16 -4.49 30.08
C TYR A 494 -14.76 -3.90 30.23
N SER A 495 -14.50 -3.22 31.34
CA SER A 495 -13.20 -2.60 31.66
C SER A 495 -12.20 -3.56 32.31
N ALA A 496 -12.70 -4.66 32.88
CA ALA A 496 -11.89 -5.64 33.59
C ALA A 496 -12.26 -7.08 33.21
N ARG A 497 -11.23 -7.94 33.16
CA ARG A 497 -11.37 -9.39 33.04
C ARG A 497 -10.38 -10.07 33.99
N VAL A 498 -10.71 -11.29 34.40
CA VAL A 498 -9.82 -12.12 35.24
C VAL A 498 -9.18 -13.25 34.46
N SER A 499 -9.73 -13.63 33.30
CA SER A 499 -9.24 -14.74 32.48
C SER A 499 -9.45 -14.47 30.99
N SER A 500 -8.71 -15.21 30.17
CA SER A 500 -8.85 -15.34 28.72
C SER A 500 -8.41 -16.75 28.37
N VAL A 501 -9.37 -17.61 28.01
CA VAL A 501 -9.13 -19.03 27.74
C VAL A 501 -9.77 -19.47 26.43
N TYR A 502 -9.30 -20.60 25.90
CA TYR A 502 -9.89 -21.29 24.76
C TYR A 502 -10.24 -22.73 25.12
N PRO A 503 -11.22 -23.35 24.44
CA PRO A 503 -11.40 -24.79 24.51
C PRO A 503 -10.11 -25.51 24.12
N ILE A 504 -9.81 -26.62 24.79
CA ILE A 504 -8.53 -27.31 24.69
C ILE A 504 -8.21 -27.73 23.24
N GLU A 505 -9.25 -28.06 22.47
CA GLU A 505 -9.17 -28.53 21.08
C GLU A 505 -8.83 -27.43 20.08
N TYR A 506 -9.01 -26.15 20.41
CA TYR A 506 -8.77 -25.06 19.47
C TYR A 506 -7.30 -24.64 19.41
N THR A 507 -6.70 -24.59 18.22
CA THR A 507 -5.33 -24.07 18.06
C THR A 507 -5.35 -22.55 17.87
N ILE A 508 -4.76 -21.82 18.82
CA ILE A 508 -4.69 -20.35 18.80
C ILE A 508 -3.65 -19.90 17.77
N ASN A 509 -4.02 -18.95 16.91
CA ASN A 509 -3.16 -18.36 15.89
C ASN A 509 -2.69 -16.96 16.33
N GLU A 510 -1.57 -16.47 15.79
CA GLU A 510 -1.09 -15.11 16.07
C GLU A 510 -2.12 -14.03 15.73
N GLU A 511 -2.87 -14.22 14.64
CA GLU A 511 -3.93 -13.30 14.21
C GLU A 511 -5.08 -13.19 15.22
N ASP A 512 -5.32 -14.21 16.06
CA ASP A 512 -6.38 -14.18 17.08
C ASP A 512 -6.07 -13.14 18.16
N TYR A 513 -4.80 -12.85 18.41
CA TYR A 513 -4.37 -11.81 19.33
C TYR A 513 -4.55 -10.40 18.79
N GLU A 514 -4.84 -10.25 17.50
CA GLU A 514 -5.07 -8.96 16.85
C GLU A 514 -6.53 -8.53 16.98
N LEU A 515 -7.10 -8.47 18.19
CA LEU A 515 -8.53 -8.15 18.33
C LEU A 515 -8.96 -6.94 17.48
N PRO A 516 -10.09 -7.05 16.75
CA PRO A 516 -10.74 -5.93 16.12
C PRO A 516 -10.85 -4.75 17.08
N ILE A 517 -10.59 -3.54 16.57
CA ILE A 517 -10.91 -2.34 17.33
C ILE A 517 -12.37 -1.99 17.06
N TYR A 518 -13.18 -1.97 18.10
CA TYR A 518 -14.59 -1.62 18.03
C TYR A 518 -14.81 -0.25 18.62
N TYR A 519 -15.40 0.60 17.78
CA TYR A 519 -15.56 2.01 17.99
C TYR A 519 -17.05 2.28 18.24
N ARG A 520 -17.48 2.17 19.50
CA ARG A 520 -18.88 2.33 19.92
C ARG A 520 -18.98 3.26 21.11
N GLU A 521 -20.12 3.92 21.23
CA GLU A 521 -20.57 4.56 22.46
C GLU A 521 -20.49 3.59 23.64
N LEU A 522 -19.59 3.89 24.58
CA LEU A 522 -19.60 3.27 25.90
C LEU A 522 -20.73 3.94 26.68
N THR A 523 -21.93 3.36 26.64
CA THR A 523 -23.03 3.79 27.51
C THR A 523 -22.66 3.50 28.96
N SER A 524 -23.21 4.26 29.93
CA SER A 524 -22.97 4.07 31.37
C SER A 524 -23.33 2.69 31.92
N GLU A 525 -24.02 1.85 31.13
CA GLU A 525 -24.17 0.40 31.35
C GLU A 525 -22.88 -0.41 31.08
N SER A 526 -21.75 0.24 30.76
CA SER A 526 -20.43 -0.39 30.74
C SER A 526 -20.13 -0.96 32.12
N VAL A 527 -20.48 -2.23 32.30
CA VAL A 527 -20.46 -2.91 33.59
C VAL A 527 -19.01 -2.96 34.07
N THR A 528 -18.77 -2.33 35.21
CA THR A 528 -17.49 -2.33 35.92
C THR A 528 -17.06 -3.72 36.39
#